data_AF-A0A2V6PJH9-F1
#
_entry.id   AF-A0A2V6PJH9-F1
#
_cell.length_a   1.000
_cell.length_b   1.000
_cell.length_c   1.000
_cell.angle_alpha   90.00
_cell.angle_beta   90.00
_cell.angle_gamma   90.00
#
_symmetry.space_group_name_H-M   'P 1'
#
loop_
_entity.id
_entity.type
_entity.pdbx_description
1 polymer ?
#
loop_
_entity_poly.entity_id
_entity_poly.type
_entity_poly.pdbx_seq_one_letter_code
_entity_poly.pdbx_strand_id
1 'polypeptide(L)' 'MSGLGVFRQIQEFVEVHKACGKVTGTVEPPTAEGYTVCVTCACGEELSQWVSPESARFDIIFSTLLCSPN' A
#
# COMPACT_ATOMS: atom_id res chain seq x y z
N MET A 1 -18.49 3.59 -4.71
CA MET A 1 -17.60 2.54 -5.25
C MET A 1 -16.18 3.05 -5.07
N SER A 2 -15.36 2.37 -4.28
CA SER A 2 -13.87 2.35 -4.32
C SER A 2 -13.38 1.65 -3.05
N GLY A 3 -13.64 0.34 -2.99
CA GLY A 3 -13.15 -0.58 -1.95
C GLY A 3 -12.08 -1.51 -2.51
N LEU A 4 -11.06 -0.94 -3.16
CA LEU A 4 -9.85 -1.68 -3.50
C LEU A 4 -8.77 -1.17 -2.55
N GLY A 5 -8.45 -2.00 -1.56
CA GLY A 5 -7.48 -1.67 -0.51
C GLY A 5 -6.14 -1.21 -1.08
N VAL A 6 -5.48 -0.32 -0.34
CA VAL A 6 -4.18 0.26 -0.70
C VAL A 6 -3.14 -0.84 -0.99
N PHE A 7 -3.26 -1.99 -0.33
CA PHE A 7 -2.41 -3.16 -0.52
C PHE A 7 -2.33 -3.62 -1.96
N ARG A 8 -3.47 -3.70 -2.67
CA ARG A 8 -3.48 -4.18 -4.05
C ARG A 8 -2.74 -3.23 -4.98
N GLN A 9 -2.89 -1.92 -4.79
CA GLN A 9 -2.18 -0.91 -5.57
C GLN A 9 -0.67 -0.93 -5.29
N ILE A 10 -0.28 -1.09 -4.02
CA ILE A 10 1.13 -1.25 -3.65
C ILE A 10 1.69 -2.56 -4.24
N GLN A 11 0.93 -3.65 -4.20
CA GLN A 11 1.36 -4.93 -4.75
C GLN A 11 1.58 -4.84 -6.27
N GLU A 12 0.62 -4.29 -7.01
CA GLU A 12 0.76 -4.06 -8.46
C GLU A 12 1.98 -3.18 -8.77
N PHE A 13 2.20 -2.12 -7.98
CA PHE A 13 3.38 -1.26 -8.11
C PHE A 13 4.68 -2.02 -7.87
N VAL A 14 4.75 -2.83 -6.80
CA VAL A 14 5.91 -3.65 -6.47
C VAL A 14 6.15 -4.73 -7.53
N GLU A 15 5.10 -5.34 -8.08
CA GLU A 15 5.23 -6.36 -9.14
C GLU A 15 5.80 -5.76 -10.43
N VAL A 16 5.34 -4.57 -10.84
CA VAL A 16 5.88 -3.83 -11.99
C VAL A 16 7.34 -3.42 -11.73
N HIS A 17 7.64 -2.93 -10.52
CA HIS A 17 8.96 -2.43 -10.16
C HIS A 17 9.91 -3.49 -9.60
N LYS A 18 9.50 -4.75 -9.55
CA LYS A 18 10.34 -5.87 -9.13
C LYS A 18 11.60 -5.99 -9.98
N ALA A 19 11.49 -5.64 -11.27
CA ALA A 19 12.62 -5.59 -12.20
C ALA A 19 13.58 -4.41 -11.94
N CYS A 20 13.09 -3.31 -11.36
CA CYS A 20 13.90 -2.14 -11.01
C CYS A 20 14.74 -2.38 -9.74
N GLY A 21 14.42 -3.40 -8.95
CA GLY A 21 15.17 -3.83 -7.77
C GLY A 21 14.54 -3.36 -6.47
N LYS A 22 15.12 -2.34 -5.83
CA LYS A 22 14.72 -1.91 -4.47
C LYS A 22 13.55 -0.94 -4.52
N VAL A 23 12.45 -1.35 -3.90
CA VAL A 23 11.28 -0.50 -3.63
C VAL A 23 11.26 -0.17 -2.14
N THR A 24 11.10 1.10 -1.80
CA THR A 24 11.07 1.60 -0.41
C THR A 24 9.67 2.13 -0.10
N GLY A 25 9.02 1.54 0.90
CA GLY A 25 7.74 2.03 1.41
C GLY A 25 7.94 2.92 2.62
N THR A 26 7.34 4.10 2.60
CA THR A 26 7.22 5.01 3.73
C THR A 26 5.75 5.28 4.00
N VAL A 27 5.37 5.30 5.26
CA VAL A 27 3.99 5.59 5.67
C VAL A 27 4.03 6.83 6.54
N GLU A 28 3.20 7.81 6.21
CA GLU A 28 3.03 8.99 7.03
C GLU A 28 2.33 8.63 8.35
N PRO A 29 2.59 9.37 9.45
CA PRO A 29 1.98 9.08 10.74
C PRO A 29 0.45 9.06 10.60
N PRO A 30 -0.23 8.00 11.09
CA PRO A 30 -1.66 7.87 10.93
C PRO A 30 -2.39 8.95 11.71
N THR A 31 -3.24 9.68 11.00
CA THR A 31 -4.17 10.66 11.59
C THR A 31 -5.55 10.01 11.76
N ALA A 32 -6.45 10.65 12.50
CA ALA A 32 -7.83 10.18 12.64
C ALA A 32 -8.59 10.12 11.30
N GLU A 33 -8.13 10.89 10.31
CA GLU A 33 -8.74 11.01 8.98
C GLU A 33 -8.13 10.04 7.95
N GLY A 34 -7.01 9.39 8.29
CA GLY A 34 -6.30 8.47 7.41
C GLY A 34 -4.78 8.59 7.49
N TYR A 35 -4.09 7.90 6.58
CA TYR A 35 -2.65 8.01 6.40
C TYR A 35 -2.30 7.99 4.91
N THR A 36 -1.17 8.60 4.56
CA THR A 36 -0.60 8.48 3.21
C THR A 36 0.43 7.37 3.20
N VAL A 37 0.35 6.51 2.19
CA VAL A 37 1.44 5.58 1.86
C VAL A 37 2.19 6.13 0.67
N CYS A 38 3.49 6.33 0.83
CA CYS A 38 4.39 6.72 -0.25
C CYS A 38 5.35 5.56 -0.52
N VAL A 39 5.30 5.01 -1.73
CA VAL A 39 6.21 3.95 -2.18
C VAL A 39 7.11 4.54 -3.25
N THR A 40 8.42 4.52 -3.02
CA THR A 40 9.41 5.03 -3.96
C THR A 40 10.23 3.89 -4.53
N CYS A 41 10.40 3.88 -5.84
CA CYS A 41 11.25 2.93 -6.53
C CYS A 41 12.60 3.58 -6.88
N ALA A 42 13.66 2.78 -6.91
CA ALA A 42 14.99 3.21 -7.35
C ALA A 42 15.03 3.73 -8.81
N CYS A 43 14.00 3.46 -9.62
CA CYS A 43 13.86 4.05 -10.96
C CYS A 43 13.50 5.55 -10.95
N GLY A 44 13.09 6.08 -9.80
CA GLY A 44 12.62 7.46 -9.63
C GLY A 44 11.10 7.60 -9.62
N GLU A 45 10.35 6.51 -9.77
CA GLU A 45 8.89 6.55 -9.68
C GLU A 45 8.42 6.50 -8.23
N GLU A 46 7.44 7.34 -7.90
CA GLU A 46 6.78 7.38 -6.60
C GLU A 46 5.29 7.10 -6.74
N LEU A 47 4.77 6.28 -5.84
CA LEU A 47 3.35 6.03 -5.66
C LEU A 47 2.94 6.60 -4.31
N SER A 48 2.25 7.74 -4.35
CA SER A 48 1.66 8.37 -3.17
C SER A 48 0.16 8.10 -3.17
N GLN A 49 -0.31 7.28 -2.22
CA GLN A 49 -1.71 6.88 -2.11
C GLN A 49 -2.27 7.27 -0.74
N TRP A 50 -3.37 8.02 -0.75
CA TRP A 50 -4.10 8.38 0.46
C TRP A 50 -5.02 7.24 0.89
N VAL A 51 -4.93 6.86 2.16
CA VAL A 51 -5.70 5.76 2.74
C VAL A 51 -6.63 6.31 3.81
N SER A 52 -7.93 6.29 3.52
CA SER A 52 -8.95 6.60 4.52
C SER A 52 -8.99 5.50 5.60
N PRO A 53 -9.44 5.80 6.84
CA PRO A 53 -9.52 4.83 7.93
C PRO A 53 -10.44 3.65 7.60
N GLU A 54 -11.47 3.87 6.77
CA GLU A 54 -12.32 2.80 6.25
C GLU A 54 -11.51 1.86 5.34
N SER A 55 -10.74 2.41 4.40
CA SER A 55 -9.88 1.65 3.50
C SER A 55 -8.77 0.92 4.26
N ALA A 56 -8.19 1.54 5.29
CA ALA A 56 -7.20 0.94 6.16
C ALA A 56 -7.76 -0.28 6.91
N ARG A 57 -9.01 -0.20 7.41
CA ARG A 57 -9.67 -1.34 8.05
C ARG A 57 -9.89 -2.49 7.08
N PHE A 58 -10.31 -2.21 5.85
CA PHE A 58 -10.40 -3.23 4.81
C PHE A 58 -9.04 -3.86 4.51
N ASP A 59 -7.98 -3.05 4.48
CA ASP A 59 -6.61 -3.50 4.20
C ASP A 59 -6.02 -4.37 5.31
N ILE A 60 -6.23 -4.02 6.59
CA ILE A 60 -5.83 -4.82 7.75
C ILE A 60 -6.54 -6.17 7.72
N ILE A 61 -7.85 -6.19 7.44
CA ILE A 61 -8.61 -7.44 7.35
C ILE A 61 -8.09 -8.28 6.18
N PHE A 62 -7.86 -7.68 5.01
CA PHE A 62 -7.40 -8.40 3.82
C PHE A 62 -5.98 -8.93 3.97
N SER A 63 -5.05 -8.13 4.50
CA SER A 63 -3.67 -8.54 4.77
C SER A 63 -3.60 -9.65 5.83
N THR A 64 -4.41 -9.57 6.90
CA THR A 64 -4.50 -10.63 7.92
C THR A 64 -5.07 -11.94 7.35
N LEU A 65 -6.07 -11.84 6.46
CA LEU A 65 -6.63 -13.00 5.77
C LEU A 65 -5.63 -13.63 4.77
N LEU A 66 -4.80 -12.82 4.11
CA LEU A 66 -3.75 -13.31 3.20
C LEU A 66 -2.49 -13.83 3.92
N CYS A 67 -2.18 -13.32 5.11
CA CYS A 67 -1.07 -13.79 5.96
C CYS A 67 -1.47 -14.96 6.87
N SER A 68 -2.70 -15.47 6.79
CA SER A 68 -3.06 -16.74 7.44
C SER A 68 -2.56 -17.89 6.55
N PRO A 69 -1.46 -18.58 6.92
CA PRO A 69 -1.00 -19.72 6.16
C PRO A 69 -1.96 -20.89 6.41
N ASN A 70 -2.34 -21.60 5.35
CA ASN A 70 -2.80 -22.97 5.45
C ASN A 70 -1.57 -23.88 5.33
#